data_AF-A0A7C5S7L5-F1
#
_entry.id   AF-A0A7C5S7L5-F1
#
_cell.length_a   1.000
_cell.length_b   1.000
_cell.length_c   1.000
_cell.angle_alpha   90.00
_cell.angle_beta   90.00
_cell.angle_gamma   90.00
#
_symmetry.space_group_name_H-M   'P 1'
#
loop_
_entity.id
_entity.type
_entity.pdbx_description
1 polymer ?
#
loop_
_entity_poly.entity_id
_entity_poly.type
_entity_poly.pdbx_seq_one_letter_code
_entity_poly.pdbx_strand_id
1 'polypeptide(L)'
;MKVWSFIIVFLAGIIIGAAGMYFAPDYLDRYMPGIFNKSSVVVKGEVVAKEKKAQDLLVTVNTDEGAILVTFKKKVPEIELLVQVGDTLELRLKKYSPFVVDPVIERVVKGERGAYKGAEGRSGMKTKKEKEALEVPPSVKGQSSTAVQENVPSGQQPGEDVKDRGNTDEQTSSVGEGR
;
A
#
# COMPACT_ATOMS: atom_id res chain seq x y z
N MET A 1 -12.94 -40.12 55.49
CA MET A 1 -11.86 -39.15 55.18
C MET A 1 -11.13 -39.40 53.85
N LYS A 2 -11.59 -40.30 52.95
CA LYS A 2 -10.91 -40.56 51.65
C LYS A 2 -11.38 -39.64 50.50
N VAL A 3 -12.65 -39.21 50.53
CA VAL A 3 -13.28 -38.41 49.46
C VAL A 3 -12.68 -37.00 49.35
N TRP A 4 -12.24 -36.44 50.48
CA TRP A 4 -11.67 -35.10 50.52
C TRP A 4 -10.31 -35.01 49.80
N SER A 5 -9.54 -36.11 49.79
CA SER A 5 -8.29 -36.18 49.03
C SER A 5 -8.54 -36.13 47.52
N PHE A 6 -9.58 -36.80 47.01
CA PHE A 6 -9.95 -36.72 45.60
C PHE A 6 -10.39 -35.31 45.19
N ILE A 7 -11.11 -34.61 46.06
CA ILE A 7 -11.55 -33.22 45.81
C ILE A 7 -10.35 -32.29 45.71
N ILE A 8 -9.33 -32.45 46.56
CA ILE A 8 -8.13 -31.61 46.53
C ILE A 8 -7.33 -31.86 45.24
N VAL A 9 -7.16 -33.12 44.83
CA VAL A 9 -6.46 -33.45 43.58
C VAL A 9 -7.23 -32.94 42.36
N PHE A 10 -8.56 -33.06 42.36
CA PHE A 10 -9.42 -32.52 41.31
C PHE A 10 -9.33 -31.00 41.22
N LEU A 11 -9.36 -30.31 42.37
CA LEU A 11 -9.27 -28.86 42.43
C LEU A 11 -7.88 -28.35 42.01
N ALA A 12 -6.81 -29.04 42.41
CA ALA A 12 -5.46 -28.77 41.94
C ALA A 12 -5.35 -28.95 40.42
N GLY A 13 -5.97 -30.00 39.87
CA GLY A 13 -6.06 -30.22 38.43
C GLY A 13 -6.77 -29.08 37.69
N ILE A 14 -7.88 -28.58 38.23
CA ILE A 14 -8.60 -27.42 37.65
C ILE A 14 -7.73 -26.17 37.69
N ILE A 15 -7.06 -25.90 38.81
CA ILE A 15 -6.19 -24.72 38.94
C ILE A 15 -5.02 -24.80 37.96
N ILE A 16 -4.39 -25.97 37.82
CA ILE A 16 -3.29 -26.19 36.86
C ILE A 16 -3.81 -26.08 35.42
N GLY A 17 -4.99 -26.61 35.13
CA GLY A 17 -5.62 -26.50 33.80
C GLY A 17 -5.97 -25.06 33.44
N ALA A 18 -6.56 -24.31 34.38
CA ALA A 18 -6.91 -22.91 34.20
C ALA A 18 -5.68 -22.01 34.08
N ALA A 19 -4.66 -22.24 34.92
CA ALA A 19 -3.38 -21.55 34.83
C ALA A 19 -2.68 -21.87 33.50
N GLY A 20 -2.67 -23.14 33.09
CA GLY A 20 -2.14 -23.57 31.81
C GLY A 20 -2.80 -22.83 30.64
N MET A 21 -4.12 -22.64 30.67
CA MET A 21 -4.84 -21.91 29.63
C MET A 21 -4.54 -20.39 29.64
N TYR A 22 -4.26 -19.81 30.80
CA TYR A 22 -3.89 -18.39 30.93
C TYR A 22 -2.44 -18.10 30.51
N PHE A 23 -1.50 -19.00 30.81
CA PHE A 23 -0.07 -18.85 30.50
C PHE A 23 0.35 -19.49 29.16
N ALA A 24 -0.53 -20.28 28.53
CA ALA A 24 -0.28 -20.91 27.23
C ALA A 24 0.10 -19.96 26.08
N PRO A 25 -0.53 -18.78 25.88
CA PRO A 25 -0.29 -18.02 24.65
C PRO A 25 1.13 -17.44 24.57
N ASP A 26 1.76 -17.12 25.70
CA ASP A 26 3.06 -16.42 25.72
C ASP A 26 4.28 -17.35 25.69
N TYR A 27 4.14 -18.62 26.11
CA TYR A 27 5.27 -19.57 26.22
C TYR A 27 5.35 -20.62 25.11
N LEU A 28 4.25 -20.89 24.41
CA LEU A 28 4.21 -21.94 23.38
C LEU A 28 4.82 -21.50 22.04
N ASP A 29 5.11 -20.21 21.86
CA ASP A 29 5.59 -19.63 20.59
C ASP A 29 6.99 -20.12 20.19
N ARG A 30 7.81 -20.59 21.16
CA ARG A 30 9.19 -21.07 20.90
C ARG A 30 9.36 -22.60 20.92
N TYR A 31 8.44 -23.35 21.51
CA TYR A 31 8.57 -24.81 21.70
C TYR A 31 7.55 -25.66 20.93
N MET A 32 6.53 -25.06 20.30
CA MET A 32 5.58 -25.77 19.44
C MET A 32 5.61 -25.26 17.99
N PRO A 33 6.68 -25.54 17.22
CA PRO A 33 6.68 -25.29 15.79
C PRO A 33 5.72 -26.27 15.12
N GLY A 34 4.55 -25.80 14.68
CA GLY A 34 3.82 -26.46 13.59
C GLY A 34 2.43 -27.02 13.85
N ILE A 35 1.93 -27.08 15.10
CA ILE A 35 0.59 -27.67 15.35
C ILE A 35 -0.53 -26.60 15.34
N PHE A 36 -0.19 -25.35 15.68
CA PHE A 36 -1.10 -24.20 15.60
C PHE A 36 -0.69 -23.17 14.54
N ASN A 37 0.32 -23.47 13.72
CA ASN A 37 0.70 -22.65 12.58
C ASN A 37 -0.44 -22.72 11.56
N LYS A 38 -1.44 -21.85 11.73
CA LYS A 38 -2.41 -21.49 10.69
C LYS A 38 -1.56 -21.13 9.48
N SER A 39 -1.50 -22.04 8.49
CA SER A 39 -0.69 -21.92 7.27
C SER A 39 -0.78 -20.48 6.75
N SER A 40 0.24 -19.69 7.05
CA SER A 40 0.26 -18.28 6.70
C SER A 40 1.05 -18.14 5.41
N VAL A 41 0.44 -17.56 4.40
CA VAL A 41 1.07 -17.31 3.11
C VAL A 41 1.65 -15.91 3.16
N VAL A 42 2.95 -15.78 2.91
CA VAL A 42 3.59 -14.48 2.72
C VAL A 42 3.50 -14.16 1.25
N VAL A 43 2.83 -13.05 0.92
CA VAL A 43 2.65 -12.59 -0.45
C VAL A 43 3.43 -11.30 -0.62
N LYS A 44 4.16 -11.21 -1.74
CA LYS A 44 4.93 -10.04 -2.13
C LYS A 44 4.25 -9.37 -3.32
N GLY A 45 4.16 -8.04 -3.30
CA GLY A 45 3.62 -7.29 -4.43
C GLY A 45 3.82 -5.79 -4.34
N GLU A 46 3.63 -5.11 -5.46
CA GLU A 46 3.78 -3.66 -5.58
C GLU A 46 2.45 -2.95 -5.27
N VAL A 47 2.52 -1.84 -4.56
CA VAL A 47 1.35 -0.99 -4.30
C VAL A 47 1.03 -0.17 -5.53
N VAL A 48 -0.07 -0.52 -6.21
CA VAL A 48 -0.51 0.17 -7.43
C VAL A 48 -1.44 1.34 -7.11
N ALA A 49 -2.25 1.20 -6.06
CA ALA A 49 -3.17 2.25 -5.65
C ALA A 49 -3.30 2.29 -4.13
N LYS A 50 -3.57 3.50 -3.61
CA LYS A 50 -3.78 3.76 -2.20
C LYS A 50 -4.85 4.83 -2.05
N GLU A 51 -5.86 4.55 -1.24
CA GLU A 51 -6.95 5.46 -0.96
C GLU A 51 -7.32 5.40 0.52
N LYS A 52 -7.54 6.55 1.14
CA LYS A 52 -8.06 6.62 2.51
C LYS A 52 -9.55 6.91 2.44
N LYS A 53 -10.37 5.96 2.90
CA LYS A 53 -11.83 6.10 2.95
C LYS A 53 -12.27 6.26 4.39
N ALA A 54 -12.58 7.50 4.77
CA ALA A 54 -12.90 7.89 6.14
C ALA A 54 -11.82 7.47 7.14
N GLN A 55 -12.03 6.36 7.85
CA GLN A 55 -11.13 5.82 8.86
C GLN A 55 -10.37 4.56 8.42
N ASP A 56 -10.67 4.04 7.22
CA ASP A 56 -10.04 2.85 6.66
C ASP A 56 -9.03 3.24 5.56
N LEU A 57 -7.95 2.48 5.44
CA LEU A 57 -6.96 2.63 4.37
C LEU A 57 -7.07 1.44 3.42
N LEU A 58 -7.40 1.73 2.17
CA LEU A 58 -7.49 0.77 1.08
C LEU A 58 -6.21 0.83 0.26
N VAL A 59 -5.57 -0.31 0.07
CA VAL A 59 -4.32 -0.45 -0.67
C VAL A 59 -4.49 -1.57 -1.68
N THR A 60 -4.33 -1.25 -2.96
CA THR A 60 -4.32 -2.27 -4.02
C THR A 60 -2.88 -2.68 -4.26
N VAL A 61 -2.60 -3.97 -4.05
CA VAL A 61 -1.28 -4.57 -4.20
C VAL A 61 -1.32 -5.52 -5.38
N ASN A 62 -0.47 -5.32 -6.38
CA ASN A 62 -0.31 -6.22 -7.50
C ASN A 62 0.75 -7.26 -7.16
N THR A 63 0.36 -8.53 -7.15
CA THR A 63 1.21 -9.67 -6.78
C THR A 63 1.33 -10.61 -7.98
N ASP A 64 2.25 -11.57 -7.93
CA ASP A 64 2.43 -12.56 -9.00
C ASP A 64 1.18 -13.43 -9.21
N GLU A 65 0.35 -13.59 -8.18
CA GLU A 65 -0.90 -14.35 -8.20
C GLU A 65 -2.12 -13.50 -8.61
N GLY A 66 -1.92 -12.19 -8.78
CA GLY A 66 -2.95 -11.21 -9.15
C GLY A 66 -3.04 -10.00 -8.21
N ALA A 67 -4.00 -9.12 -8.48
CA ALA A 67 -4.24 -7.94 -7.67
C ALA A 67 -5.04 -8.28 -6.40
N ILE A 68 -4.59 -7.76 -5.26
CA ILE A 68 -5.20 -7.91 -3.95
C ILE A 68 -5.59 -6.54 -3.43
N LEU A 69 -6.83 -6.38 -2.98
CA LEU A 69 -7.28 -5.23 -2.22
C LEU A 69 -7.12 -5.50 -0.72
N VAL A 70 -6.29 -4.68 -0.10
CA VAL A 70 -5.98 -4.73 1.32
C VAL A 70 -6.66 -3.56 2.03
N THR A 71 -7.49 -3.88 3.01
CA THR A 71 -8.15 -2.86 3.85
C THR A 71 -7.58 -2.89 5.25
N PHE A 72 -6.92 -1.81 5.65
CA PHE A 72 -6.47 -1.59 7.02
C PHE A 72 -7.49 -0.75 7.77
N LYS A 73 -7.95 -1.26 8.91
CA LYS A 73 -8.82 -0.59 9.87
C LYS A 73 -8.08 -0.18 11.14
N LYS A 74 -6.91 -0.77 11.36
CA LYS A 74 -6.06 -0.52 12.54
C LYS A 74 -4.78 0.19 12.14
N LYS A 75 -4.28 1.07 13.02
CA LYS A 75 -3.02 1.80 12.83
C LYS A 75 -2.95 2.55 11.48
N VAL A 76 -4.11 2.99 10.97
CA VAL A 76 -4.22 3.62 9.65
C VAL A 76 -3.27 4.80 9.47
N PRO A 77 -3.12 5.74 10.42
CA PRO A 77 -2.18 6.86 10.26
C PRO A 77 -0.72 6.41 10.10
N GLU A 78 -0.30 5.37 10.82
CA GLU A 78 1.05 4.83 10.76
C GLU A 78 1.30 4.14 9.41
N ILE A 79 0.36 3.28 9.00
CA ILE A 79 0.46 2.52 7.75
C ILE A 79 0.37 3.47 6.55
N GLU A 80 -0.44 4.52 6.64
CA GLU A 80 -0.53 5.57 5.63
C GLU A 80 0.82 6.27 5.41
N LEU A 81 1.63 6.48 6.45
CA LEU A 81 2.97 7.05 6.29
C LEU A 81 3.97 6.03 5.73
N LEU A 82 3.82 4.76 6.13
CA LEU A 82 4.73 3.69 5.76
C LEU A 82 4.53 3.20 4.32
N VAL A 83 3.33 3.32 3.76
CA VAL A 83 3.00 2.74 2.45
C VAL A 83 2.73 3.84 1.43
N GLN A 84 3.48 3.83 0.33
CA GLN A 84 3.26 4.70 -0.82
C GLN A 84 3.03 3.88 -2.09
N VAL A 85 2.41 4.51 -3.10
CA VAL A 85 2.26 3.91 -4.43
C VAL A 85 3.64 3.72 -5.05
N GLY A 86 3.89 2.52 -5.57
CA GLY A 86 5.19 2.07 -6.08
C GLY A 86 6.09 1.39 -5.05
N ASP A 87 5.67 1.32 -3.77
CA ASP A 87 6.39 0.51 -2.77
C ASP A 87 6.08 -0.98 -2.97
N THR A 88 7.04 -1.85 -2.67
CA THR A 88 6.80 -3.29 -2.60
C THR A 88 6.48 -3.69 -1.16
N LEU A 89 5.35 -4.35 -0.96
CA LEU A 89 4.92 -4.89 0.33
C LEU A 89 5.10 -6.40 0.38
N GLU A 90 5.57 -6.88 1.53
CA GLU A 90 5.49 -8.28 1.92
C GLU A 90 4.43 -8.39 3.02
N LEU A 91 3.35 -9.10 2.73
CA LEU A 91 2.17 -9.23 3.58
C LEU A 91 1.99 -10.66 4.03
N ARG A 92 1.85 -10.89 5.33
CA ARG A 92 1.47 -12.20 5.89
C ARG A 92 -0.04 -12.32 5.92
N LEU A 93 -0.56 -13.26 5.14
CA LEU A 93 -1.97 -13.60 5.02
C LEU A 93 -2.26 -14.93 5.73
N LYS A 94 -3.46 -15.09 6.28
CA LYS A 94 -3.92 -16.39 6.82
C LYS A 94 -4.24 -17.40 5.71
N LYS A 95 -4.58 -16.90 4.52
CA LYS A 95 -4.87 -17.61 3.29
C LYS A 95 -4.85 -16.58 2.16
N TYR A 96 -4.42 -16.98 0.96
CA TYR A 96 -4.56 -16.13 -0.21
C TYR A 96 -6.03 -15.81 -0.50
N SER A 97 -6.33 -14.52 -0.70
CA SER A 97 -7.67 -13.99 -1.02
C SER A 97 -7.50 -12.64 -1.73
N PRO A 98 -8.29 -12.33 -2.77
CA PRO A 98 -8.26 -11.02 -3.45
C PRO A 98 -8.68 -9.85 -2.56
N PHE A 99 -9.43 -10.11 -1.48
CA PHE A 99 -9.84 -9.10 -0.52
C PHE A 99 -9.38 -9.52 0.86
N VAL A 100 -8.57 -8.68 1.50
CA VAL A 100 -7.98 -8.96 2.81
C VAL A 100 -8.20 -7.79 3.75
N VAL A 101 -8.55 -8.08 4.99
CA VAL A 101 -8.72 -7.09 6.05
C VAL A 101 -7.63 -7.26 7.09
N ASP A 102 -6.96 -6.16 7.42
CA ASP A 102 -5.90 -6.05 8.43
C ASP A 102 -4.82 -7.16 8.33
N PRO A 103 -4.18 -7.39 7.17
CA PRO A 103 -3.03 -8.29 7.12
C PRO A 103 -1.86 -7.72 7.91
N VAL A 104 -0.96 -8.62 8.31
CA VAL A 104 0.29 -8.19 8.97
C VAL A 104 1.28 -7.80 7.88
N ILE A 105 1.75 -6.55 7.92
CA ILE A 105 2.85 -6.09 7.06
C ILE A 105 4.15 -6.62 7.67
N GLU A 106 4.86 -7.49 6.95
CA GLU A 106 6.17 -7.97 7.39
C GLU A 106 7.28 -6.99 7.00
N ARG A 107 7.20 -6.48 5.78
CA ARG A 107 8.23 -5.61 5.22
C ARG A 107 7.66 -4.66 4.19
N VAL A 108 8.21 -3.46 4.16
CA VAL A 108 7.97 -2.45 3.11
C VAL A 108 9.30 -2.10 2.48
N VAL A 109 9.42 -2.32 1.17
CA VAL A 109 10.57 -1.89 0.38
C VAL A 109 10.14 -0.63 -0.37
N LYS A 110 10.87 0.46 -0.13
CA LYS A 110 10.58 1.73 -0.79
C LYS A 110 10.92 1.67 -2.27
N GLY A 111 9.96 2.04 -3.10
CA GLY A 111 10.19 2.21 -4.54
C GLY A 111 11.08 3.42 -4.82
N GLU A 112 11.50 3.60 -6.06
CA GLU A 112 12.41 4.68 -6.49
C GLU A 112 11.91 6.09 -6.12
N ARG A 113 10.60 6.27 -5.99
CA ARG A 113 9.97 7.54 -5.56
C ARG A 113 9.93 7.74 -4.04
N GLY A 114 9.94 6.65 -3.27
CA GLY A 114 9.93 6.64 -1.81
C GLY A 114 11.34 6.58 -1.19
N ALA A 115 12.37 6.37 -2.01
CA ALA A 115 13.76 6.58 -1.64
C ALA A 115 13.97 8.07 -1.38
N TYR A 116 13.82 8.46 -0.12
CA TYR A 116 13.93 9.84 0.32
C TYR A 116 15.11 10.57 -0.31
N LYS A 117 14.76 11.74 -0.85
CA LYS A 117 15.54 12.97 -1.15
C LYS A 117 16.35 13.49 0.06
N GLY A 118 16.92 12.60 0.88
CA GLY A 118 17.56 12.88 2.17
C GLY A 118 19.02 12.39 2.28
N ALA A 119 19.61 11.91 1.17
CA ALA A 119 21.00 11.46 1.12
C ALA A 119 21.96 12.43 0.39
N GLU A 120 21.54 13.65 0.04
CA GLU A 120 22.45 14.70 -0.48
C GLU A 120 22.82 15.68 0.64
N GLY A 121 23.79 15.29 1.46
CA GLY A 121 24.25 16.19 2.51
C GLY A 121 25.32 15.62 3.42
N ARG A 122 26.28 14.85 2.89
CA ARG A 122 27.60 14.57 3.50
C ARG A 122 28.38 13.55 2.64
N SER A 123 29.01 14.02 1.58
CA SER A 123 30.31 13.47 1.16
C SER A 123 31.03 14.49 0.27
N GLY A 124 31.21 15.69 0.81
CA GLY A 124 32.19 16.63 0.29
C GLY A 124 33.50 16.41 1.03
N MET A 125 34.29 15.42 0.63
CA MET A 125 35.72 15.43 0.93
C MET A 125 36.48 15.48 -0.39
N LYS A 126 36.73 16.72 -0.82
CA LYS A 126 37.66 17.06 -1.89
C LYS A 126 39.06 16.66 -1.43
N THR A 127 39.65 15.68 -2.10
CA THR A 127 41.12 15.58 -2.16
C THR A 127 41.56 16.38 -3.38
N LYS A 128 42.30 17.48 -3.14
CA LYS A 128 42.94 18.33 -4.15
C LYS A 128 44.46 18.16 -4.02
N LYS A 129 45.15 18.22 -5.17
CA LYS A 129 46.60 18.06 -5.48
C LYS A 129 46.98 16.61 -5.77
N GLU A 130 47.55 16.30 -6.93
CA GLU A 130 48.75 16.89 -7.54
C GLU A 130 48.63 16.84 -9.09
N LYS A 131 48.74 17.96 -9.82
CA LYS A 131 49.87 18.34 -10.74
C LYS A 131 50.24 17.22 -11.75
N GLU A 132 50.48 17.45 -13.03
CA GLU A 132 51.00 18.60 -13.75
C GLU A 132 50.87 18.33 -15.27
N ALA A 133 50.67 19.40 -16.05
CA ALA A 133 51.24 19.67 -17.38
C ALA A 133 50.98 18.64 -18.52
N LEU A 134 50.74 18.96 -19.78
CA LEU A 134 50.81 20.14 -20.65
C LEU A 134 50.19 19.59 -21.96
N GLU A 135 49.26 20.23 -22.67
CA GLU A 135 49.55 21.20 -23.72
C GLU A 135 48.22 21.68 -24.32
N VAL A 136 48.21 22.96 -24.66
CA VAL A 136 47.15 23.78 -25.28
C VAL A 136 47.92 24.63 -26.30
N PRO A 137 47.36 25.11 -27.43
CA PRO A 137 46.40 24.60 -28.43
C PRO A 137 46.95 25.02 -29.84
N PRO A 138 46.23 25.65 -30.82
CA PRO A 138 44.84 25.63 -31.26
C PRO A 138 44.65 25.51 -32.81
N SER A 139 43.45 25.17 -33.27
CA SER A 139 42.87 25.64 -34.55
C SER A 139 41.37 25.30 -34.54
N VAL A 140 40.44 26.24 -34.29
CA VAL A 140 39.96 27.39 -35.08
C VAL A 140 39.14 27.01 -36.33
N LYS A 141 37.86 27.43 -36.26
CA LYS A 141 36.89 27.84 -37.32
C LYS A 141 36.02 26.80 -38.04
N GLY A 142 34.74 27.18 -38.12
CA GLY A 142 33.73 26.73 -39.08
C GLY A 142 32.66 25.85 -38.45
N GLN A 143 31.35 25.99 -38.67
CA GLN A 143 30.55 26.99 -39.38
C GLN A 143 29.08 26.67 -39.02
N SER A 144 28.26 27.72 -39.04
CA SER A 144 26.80 27.79 -38.95
C SER A 144 26.02 26.86 -39.89
N SER A 145 24.87 26.33 -39.42
CA SER A 145 23.53 26.37 -40.07
C SER A 145 22.54 25.47 -39.30
N THR A 146 21.56 26.02 -38.58
CA THR A 146 20.16 26.24 -39.00
C THR A 146 19.35 24.94 -39.21
N ALA A 147 18.43 24.64 -38.29
CA ALA A 147 17.06 24.19 -38.58
C ALA A 147 16.26 24.03 -37.28
N VAL A 148 15.50 25.08 -36.94
CA VAL A 148 14.31 24.97 -36.11
C VAL A 148 13.28 24.19 -36.91
N GLN A 149 12.74 23.11 -36.35
CA GLN A 149 11.51 22.50 -36.86
C GLN A 149 10.49 22.49 -35.72
N GLU A 150 9.83 23.64 -35.60
CA GLU A 150 8.51 23.83 -35.04
C GLU A 150 7.52 23.08 -35.93
N ASN A 151 6.85 22.05 -35.40
CA ASN A 151 5.79 21.36 -36.13
C ASN A 151 4.48 21.49 -35.35
N VAL A 152 3.82 22.61 -35.60
CA VAL A 152 2.42 22.88 -35.27
C VAL A 152 1.64 22.76 -36.57
N PRO A 153 0.54 21.98 -36.63
CA PRO A 153 -0.54 22.25 -37.56
C PRO A 153 -1.63 23.02 -36.83
N SER A 154 -1.69 24.32 -37.10
CA SER A 154 -2.88 25.13 -36.91
C SER A 154 -3.96 24.67 -37.89
N GLY A 155 -5.17 24.49 -37.37
CA GLY A 155 -6.39 24.30 -38.14
C GLY A 155 -7.59 24.56 -37.22
N GLN A 156 -8.03 25.81 -37.22
CA GLN A 156 -8.94 26.43 -36.26
C GLN A 156 -10.32 26.66 -36.90
N GLN A 157 -11.36 26.05 -36.29
CA GLN A 157 -12.79 26.51 -36.15
C GLN A 157 -13.57 26.93 -37.44
N PRO A 158 -14.86 27.37 -37.41
CA PRO A 158 -15.92 27.43 -36.37
C PRO A 158 -17.34 26.96 -36.80
N GLY A 159 -18.23 26.76 -35.81
CA GLY A 159 -19.61 27.31 -35.79
C GLY A 159 -20.75 26.63 -36.57
N GLU A 160 -21.89 26.44 -35.87
CA GLU A 160 -23.31 26.56 -36.27
C GLU A 160 -24.13 25.64 -35.32
N ASP A 161 -24.70 26.13 -34.21
CA ASP A 161 -25.98 26.84 -34.07
C ASP A 161 -27.12 26.28 -34.94
N VAL A 162 -28.12 25.66 -34.29
CA VAL A 162 -29.60 25.76 -34.50
C VAL A 162 -30.26 24.75 -33.53
N LYS A 163 -30.83 25.17 -32.39
CA LYS A 163 -32.20 25.67 -32.14
C LYS A 163 -33.33 24.61 -32.25
N ASP A 164 -33.99 24.45 -31.10
CA ASP A 164 -35.46 24.49 -30.91
C ASP A 164 -36.30 23.20 -30.90
N ARG A 165 -37.32 23.25 -30.02
CA ARG A 165 -38.51 22.37 -29.82
C ARG A 165 -38.32 21.17 -28.87
N GLY A 166 -39.12 21.00 -27.81
CA GLY A 166 -40.33 21.73 -27.44
C GLY A 166 -40.83 21.33 -26.05
N ASN A 167 -41.48 22.32 -25.44
CA ASN A 167 -42.33 22.27 -24.27
C ASN A 167 -43.54 21.35 -24.53
N THR A 168 -43.94 20.52 -23.56
CA THR A 168 -45.35 20.14 -23.39
C THR A 168 -45.60 19.82 -21.92
N ASP A 169 -46.12 20.83 -21.21
CA ASP A 169 -46.96 20.68 -20.03
C ASP A 169 -48.30 20.06 -20.45
N GLU A 170 -48.75 18.99 -19.80
CA GLU A 170 -50.16 18.59 -19.58
C GLU A 170 -50.11 17.62 -18.38
N GLN A 171 -50.35 18.03 -17.13
CA GLN A 171 -51.63 18.34 -16.48
C GLN A 171 -52.61 17.14 -16.45
N THR A 172 -52.91 16.67 -15.23
CA THR A 172 -54.24 16.38 -14.65
C THR A 172 -54.41 15.01 -13.96
N SER A 173 -54.94 15.09 -12.72
CA SER A 173 -55.82 14.13 -12.03
C SER A 173 -55.20 12.78 -11.60
N SER A 174 -55.30 12.29 -10.36
CA SER A 174 -56.42 12.37 -9.43
C SER A 174 -55.96 12.32 -7.97
N VAL A 175 -56.48 13.27 -7.20
CA VAL A 175 -56.77 13.14 -5.78
C VAL A 175 -58.04 12.29 -5.66
N GLY A 176 -58.09 11.39 -4.67
CA GLY A 176 -59.35 11.10 -3.98
C GLY A 176 -59.83 9.65 -3.97
N GLU A 177 -60.11 9.23 -2.72
CA GLU A 177 -61.10 8.22 -2.29
C GLU A 177 -60.77 6.73 -2.37
N GLY A 178 -60.78 6.11 -1.18
CA GLY A 178 -61.77 5.05 -0.96
C GLY A 178 -61.30 3.81 -0.20
N ARG A 179 -61.50 3.87 1.13
CA ARG A 179 -61.69 2.76 2.09
C ARG A 179 -60.50 1.91 2.53
#